data_AF-A0A7J5XEW3-F1
#
_entry.id   AF-A0A7J5XEW3-F1
#
_cell.length_a   1.000
_cell.length_b   1.000
_cell.length_c   1.000
_cell.angle_alpha   90.00
_cell.angle_beta   90.00
_cell.angle_gamma   90.00
#
_symmetry.space_group_name_H-M   'P 1'
#
loop_
_entity.id
_entity.type
_entity.pdbx_description
1 polymer ?
#
loop_
_entity_poly.entity_id
_entity_poly.type
_entity_poly.pdbx_seq_one_letter_code
_entity_poly.pdbx_strand_id
1 'polypeptide(L)'
;MVNYGNLAWLHHQLGDQAESEAYLSKVDALNKKYPSSSQEELHPETYAEKAYALLALKGDINLVADYFQRAIEMQPGIREWNTSHALALMYASKHSRTGLEDDILEKMRIAQEQDPENLYLAAHYLDQRAMRGERIEDEAHFHR
;
A
#
# COMPACT_ATOMS: atom_id res chain seq x y z
N MET A 1 16.10 -6.39 0.44
CA MET A 1 16.50 -7.11 1.68
C MET A 1 15.50 -8.20 2.06
N VAL A 2 14.19 -7.88 2.04
CA VAL A 2 13.08 -8.79 2.41
C VAL A 2 13.13 -10.16 1.73
N ASN A 3 13.38 -10.22 0.42
CA ASN A 3 13.41 -11.51 -0.31
C ASN A 3 14.50 -12.47 0.19
N TYR A 4 15.71 -11.98 0.47
CA TYR A 4 16.78 -12.83 0.99
C TYR A 4 16.58 -13.19 2.47
N GLY A 5 16.00 -12.29 3.27
CA GLY A 5 15.62 -12.61 4.65
C GLY A 5 14.56 -13.71 4.71
N ASN A 6 13.53 -13.65 3.87
CA ASN A 6 12.49 -14.68 3.78
C ASN A 6 13.04 -16.03 3.31
N LEU A 7 13.95 -16.03 2.32
CA LEU A 7 14.62 -17.24 1.86
C LEU A 7 15.51 -17.84 2.95
N ALA A 8 16.28 -17.02 3.67
CA ALA A 8 17.07 -17.50 4.79
C ALA A 8 16.19 -18.18 5.85
N TRP A 9 15.09 -17.54 6.24
CA TRP A 9 14.15 -18.12 7.21
C TRP A 9 13.52 -19.42 6.71
N LEU A 10 13.10 -19.49 5.45
CA LEU A 10 12.52 -20.70 4.86
C LEU A 10 13.49 -21.87 4.87
N HIS A 11 14.73 -21.67 4.40
CA HIS A 11 15.74 -22.74 4.39
C HIS A 11 16.12 -23.18 5.81
N HIS A 12 16.15 -22.25 6.77
CA HIS A 12 16.33 -22.60 8.18
C HIS A 12 15.22 -23.52 8.69
N GLN A 13 13.95 -23.24 8.38
CA GLN A 13 12.82 -24.11 8.76
C GLN A 13 12.89 -25.49 8.08
N LEU A 14 13.47 -25.58 6.88
CA LEU A 14 13.67 -26.84 6.16
C LEU A 14 14.90 -27.63 6.62
N GLY A 15 15.68 -27.11 7.58
CA GLY A 15 16.91 -27.74 8.06
C GLY A 15 18.12 -27.57 7.13
N ASP A 16 18.00 -26.74 6.10
CA ASP A 16 19.04 -26.47 5.12
C ASP A 16 19.91 -25.29 5.56
N GLN A 17 20.84 -25.59 6.46
CA GLN A 17 21.64 -24.58 7.15
C GLN A 17 22.60 -23.84 6.20
N ALA A 18 23.20 -24.54 5.24
CA ALA A 18 24.14 -23.93 4.29
C ALA A 18 23.46 -22.83 3.47
N GLU A 19 22.26 -23.10 2.97
CA GLU A 19 21.54 -22.16 2.11
C GLU A 19 20.99 -21.00 2.94
N SER A 20 20.51 -21.28 4.16
CA SER A 20 20.15 -20.23 5.12
C SER A 20 21.30 -19.25 5.35
N GLU A 21 22.50 -19.75 5.65
CA GLU A 21 23.70 -18.93 5.88
C GLU A 21 24.15 -18.17 4.61
N ALA A 22 24.02 -18.79 3.43
CA ALA A 22 24.31 -18.14 2.16
C ALA A 22 23.39 -16.96 1.88
N TYR A 23 22.09 -17.08 2.19
CA TYR A 23 21.14 -15.97 2.06
C TYR A 23 21.37 -14.87 3.11
N LEU A 24 21.69 -15.23 4.35
CA LEU A 24 22.08 -14.25 5.38
C LEU A 24 23.31 -13.45 4.95
N SER A 25 24.31 -14.10 4.35
CA SER A 25 25.49 -13.40 3.81
C SER A 25 25.14 -12.38 2.73
N LYS A 26 24.11 -12.64 1.90
CA LYS A 26 23.60 -11.67 0.91
C LYS A 26 22.89 -10.50 1.58
N VAL A 27 22.13 -10.75 2.65
CA VAL A 27 21.52 -9.68 3.47
C VAL A 27 22.60 -8.78 4.05
N ASP A 28 23.64 -9.35 4.64
CA ASP A 28 24.76 -8.59 5.21
C ASP A 28 25.52 -7.78 4.17
N ALA A 29 25.76 -8.35 2.98
CA ALA A 29 26.40 -7.64 1.88
C ALA A 29 25.56 -6.42 1.43
N LEU A 30 24.23 -6.57 1.36
CA LEU A 30 23.34 -5.45 1.03
C LEU A 30 23.35 -4.39 2.14
N ASN A 31 23.30 -4.79 3.40
CA ASN A 31 23.38 -3.87 4.55
C ASN A 31 24.66 -3.03 4.55
N LYS A 32 25.80 -3.66 4.22
CA LYS A 32 27.08 -2.95 4.10
C LYS A 32 27.12 -1.99 2.91
N LYS A 33 26.49 -2.37 1.79
CA LYS A 33 26.46 -1.58 0.56
C LYS A 33 25.50 -0.39 0.66
N TYR A 34 24.40 -0.55 1.40
CA TYR A 34 23.36 0.45 1.59
C TYR A 34 23.09 0.60 3.10
N PRO A 35 24.00 1.27 3.84
CA PRO A 35 23.82 1.46 5.27
C PRO A 35 22.57 2.32 5.52
N SER A 36 21.58 1.76 6.22
CA SER A 36 20.41 2.52 6.67
C SER A 36 20.82 3.56 7.70
N SER A 37 20.20 4.75 7.64
CA SER A 37 20.43 5.83 8.61
C SER A 37 19.92 5.51 10.02
N SER A 38 19.00 4.55 10.16
CA SER A 38 18.53 3.95 11.40
C SER A 38 18.27 2.45 11.18
N GLN A 39 18.64 1.59 12.14
CA GLN A 39 18.39 0.14 12.03
C GLN A 39 16.91 -0.23 12.26
N GLU A 40 16.11 0.70 12.79
CA GLU A 40 14.72 0.46 13.20
C GLU A 40 13.70 0.90 12.14
N GLU A 41 14.04 1.86 11.27
CA GLU A 41 13.11 2.37 10.26
C GLU A 41 13.26 1.62 8.94
N LEU A 42 12.18 0.99 8.49
CA LEU A 42 12.15 0.23 7.24
C LEU A 42 12.18 1.17 6.04
N HIS A 43 12.73 0.70 4.90
CA HIS A 43 12.60 1.42 3.63
C HIS A 43 11.13 1.57 3.21
N PRO A 44 10.74 2.66 2.51
CA PRO A 44 9.36 2.91 2.09
C PRO A 44 8.77 1.74 1.29
N GLU A 45 9.54 1.12 0.40
CA GLU A 45 9.09 -0.04 -0.37
C GLU A 45 8.78 -1.23 0.52
N THR A 46 9.51 -1.41 1.64
CA THR A 46 9.23 -2.50 2.58
C THR A 46 7.91 -2.27 3.32
N TYR A 47 7.54 -1.03 3.62
CA TYR A 47 6.22 -0.70 4.15
C TYR A 47 5.11 -0.98 3.13
N ALA A 48 5.29 -0.54 1.88
CA ALA A 48 4.33 -0.81 0.81
C ALA A 48 4.15 -2.32 0.56
N GLU A 49 5.23 -3.10 0.50
CA GLU A 49 5.18 -4.56 0.33
C GLU A 49 4.45 -5.25 1.49
N LYS A 50 4.64 -4.78 2.73
CA LYS A 50 3.87 -5.29 3.89
C LYS A 50 2.38 -5.00 3.74
N ALA A 51 2.01 -3.81 3.28
CA ALA A 51 0.63 -3.45 3.04
C ALA A 51 -0.02 -4.33 1.95
N TYR A 52 0.67 -4.53 0.82
CA TYR A 52 0.20 -5.42 -0.24
C TYR A 52 0.11 -6.89 0.21
N ALA A 53 1.08 -7.37 0.98
CA ALA A 53 1.03 -8.71 1.56
C ALA A 53 -0.18 -8.89 2.49
N LEU A 54 -0.47 -7.90 3.34
CA LEU A 54 -1.67 -7.91 4.19
C LEU A 54 -2.96 -7.90 3.36
N LEU A 55 -3.05 -7.08 2.30
CA LEU A 55 -4.20 -7.11 1.39
C LEU A 55 -4.41 -8.49 0.79
N ALA A 56 -3.35 -9.12 0.28
CA ALA A 56 -3.40 -10.45 -0.31
C ALA A 56 -3.85 -11.53 0.69
N LEU A 57 -3.44 -11.39 1.95
CA LEU A 57 -3.80 -12.29 3.05
C LEU A 57 -5.12 -11.91 3.74
N LYS A 58 -5.85 -10.91 3.23
CA LYS A 58 -7.08 -10.38 3.84
C LYS A 58 -6.89 -10.00 5.32
N GLY A 59 -5.75 -9.40 5.62
CA GLY A 59 -5.40 -8.89 6.95
C GLY A 59 -6.20 -7.67 7.37
N ASP A 60 -5.82 -7.06 8.50
CA ASP A 60 -6.48 -5.86 9.02
C ASP A 60 -6.29 -4.67 8.08
N ILE A 61 -7.40 -4.15 7.57
CA ILE A 61 -7.41 -3.05 6.60
C ILE A 61 -6.93 -1.72 7.20
N ASN A 62 -7.07 -1.51 8.51
CA ASN A 62 -6.52 -0.31 9.16
C ASN A 62 -5.00 -0.37 9.15
N LEU A 63 -4.44 -1.54 9.44
CA LEU A 63 -2.99 -1.76 9.40
C LEU A 63 -2.44 -1.64 7.97
N VAL A 64 -3.21 -2.07 6.96
CA VAL A 64 -2.87 -1.83 5.55
C VAL A 64 -2.76 -0.33 5.27
N ALA A 65 -3.76 0.46 5.68
CA ALA A 65 -3.74 1.90 5.49
C ALA A 65 -2.54 2.55 6.20
N ASP A 66 -2.28 2.18 7.46
CA ASP A 66 -1.13 2.67 8.23
C ASP A 66 0.20 2.41 7.52
N TYR A 67 0.39 1.22 6.95
CA TYR A 67 1.63 0.92 6.25
C TYR A 67 1.80 1.68 4.93
N PHE A 68 0.74 1.88 4.15
CA PHE A 68 0.83 2.77 2.99
C PHE A 68 1.11 4.21 3.40
N GLN A 69 0.47 4.71 4.46
CA GLN A 69 0.70 6.05 4.99
C GLN A 69 2.18 6.25 5.36
N ARG A 70 2.80 5.28 6.06
CA ARG A 70 4.24 5.32 6.36
C ARG A 70 5.11 5.34 5.11
N ALA A 71 4.78 4.54 4.09
CA ALA A 71 5.53 4.53 2.83
C ALA A 71 5.45 5.90 2.12
N ILE A 72 4.26 6.51 2.09
CA ILE A 72 4.00 7.81 1.45
C ILE A 72 4.72 8.95 2.19
N GLU A 73 4.72 8.96 3.52
CA GLU A 73 5.44 9.96 4.33
C GLU A 73 6.94 9.97 4.05
N MET A 74 7.52 8.79 3.85
CA MET A 74 8.93 8.63 3.55
C MET A 74 9.28 8.97 2.10
N GLN A 75 8.40 8.63 1.15
CA GLN A 75 8.61 8.90 -0.27
C GLN A 75 7.29 9.32 -0.93
N PRO A 76 6.98 10.62 -0.90
CA PRO A 76 5.78 11.14 -1.55
C PRO A 76 5.94 11.07 -3.07
N GLY A 77 4.84 10.80 -3.79
CA GLY A 77 4.77 10.85 -5.25
C GLY A 77 4.67 9.50 -5.96
N ILE A 78 4.69 8.39 -5.23
CA ILE A 78 4.37 7.08 -5.80
C ILE A 78 2.85 6.94 -5.87
N ARG A 79 2.28 7.17 -7.05
CA ARG A 79 0.83 7.17 -7.30
C ARG A 79 0.16 5.87 -6.86
N GLU A 80 0.81 4.73 -7.09
CA GLU A 80 0.28 3.40 -6.76
C GLU A 80 0.03 3.25 -5.25
N TRP A 81 0.89 3.85 -4.42
CA TRP A 81 0.74 3.83 -2.96
C TRP A 81 -0.38 4.76 -2.51
N ASN A 82 -0.49 5.95 -3.11
CA ASN A 82 -1.59 6.88 -2.84
C ASN A 82 -2.96 6.26 -3.19
N THR A 83 -3.07 5.64 -4.37
CA THR A 83 -4.29 4.93 -4.78
C THR A 83 -4.63 3.79 -3.81
N SER A 84 -3.64 2.96 -3.46
CA SER A 84 -3.85 1.84 -2.54
C SER A 84 -4.24 2.30 -1.13
N HIS A 85 -3.65 3.40 -0.66
CA HIS A 85 -3.99 4.02 0.62
C HIS A 85 -5.43 4.54 0.64
N ALA A 86 -5.85 5.29 -0.39
CA ALA A 86 -7.21 5.82 -0.49
C ALA A 86 -8.27 4.70 -0.51
N LEU A 87 -8.00 3.62 -1.26
CA LEU A 87 -8.86 2.43 -1.26
C LEU A 87 -8.90 1.75 0.11
N ALA A 88 -7.76 1.60 0.78
CA ALA A 88 -7.71 0.99 2.12
C ALA A 88 -8.53 1.79 3.14
N LEU A 89 -8.43 3.12 3.15
CA LEU A 89 -9.23 3.99 4.00
C LEU A 89 -10.74 3.87 3.70
N MET A 90 -11.11 3.86 2.42
CA MET A 90 -12.50 3.63 2.02
C MET A 90 -13.01 2.27 2.53
N TYR A 91 -12.24 1.19 2.37
CA TYR A 91 -12.62 -0.12 2.90
C TYR A 91 -12.72 -0.16 4.42
N ALA A 92 -11.81 0.48 5.13
CA ALA A 92 -11.86 0.62 6.59
C ALA A 92 -13.15 1.34 7.04
N SER A 93 -13.52 2.42 6.32
CA SER A 93 -14.71 3.22 6.64
C SER A 93 -16.04 2.48 6.40
N LYS A 94 -16.09 1.50 5.48
CA LYS A 94 -17.32 0.70 5.25
C LYS A 94 -17.74 -0.10 6.47
N HIS A 95 -16.83 -0.34 7.40
CA HIS A 95 -17.10 -1.03 8.67
C HIS A 95 -17.32 -0.06 9.85
N SER A 96 -17.23 1.25 9.61
CA SER A 96 -17.49 2.28 10.62
C SER A 96 -19.00 2.56 10.73
N ARG A 97 -19.46 2.98 11.92
CA ARG A 97 -20.86 3.40 12.12
C ARG A 97 -21.16 4.77 11.52
N THR A 98 -20.12 5.55 11.20
CA THR A 98 -20.21 6.94 10.74
C THR A 98 -20.21 7.06 9.22
N GLY A 99 -19.97 5.96 8.49
CA GLY A 99 -19.86 5.95 7.03
C GLY A 99 -18.53 6.50 6.53
N LEU A 100 -18.45 6.77 5.23
CA LEU A 100 -17.26 7.37 4.60
C LEU A 100 -17.14 8.86 4.99
N GLU A 101 -16.01 9.23 5.57
CA GLU A 101 -15.70 10.60 5.96
C GLU A 101 -15.33 11.47 4.75
N ASP A 102 -15.64 12.77 4.80
CA ASP A 102 -15.33 13.73 3.73
C ASP A 102 -13.83 13.76 3.38
N ASP A 103 -12.96 13.62 4.40
CA ASP A 103 -11.52 13.56 4.21
C ASP A 103 -11.08 12.34 3.38
N ILE A 104 -11.76 11.19 3.53
CA ILE A 104 -11.46 10.01 2.74
C ILE A 104 -11.90 10.21 1.29
N LEU A 105 -13.08 10.81 1.07
CA LEU A 105 -13.57 11.11 -0.26
C LEU A 105 -12.64 12.09 -1.00
N GLU A 106 -12.12 13.09 -0.30
CA GLU A 106 -11.14 14.03 -0.85
C GLU A 106 -9.81 13.33 -1.18
N LYS A 107 -9.33 12.43 -0.33
CA LYS A 107 -8.14 11.61 -0.65
C LYS A 107 -8.35 10.74 -1.89
N MET A 108 -9.54 10.17 -2.07
CA MET A 108 -9.87 9.41 -3.29
C MET A 108 -9.84 10.29 -4.54
N ARG A 109 -10.39 11.51 -4.46
CA ARG A 109 -10.34 12.50 -5.55
C ARG A 109 -8.90 12.84 -5.93
N ILE A 110 -8.06 13.19 -4.95
CA ILE A 110 -6.65 13.53 -5.17
C ILE A 110 -5.89 12.34 -5.77
N ALA A 111 -6.11 11.12 -5.27
CA ALA A 111 -5.46 9.93 -5.80
C ALA A 111 -5.87 9.65 -7.26
N GLN A 112 -7.15 9.86 -7.62
CA GLN A 112 -7.63 9.72 -9.00
C GLN A 112 -6.99 10.76 -9.93
N GLU A 113 -6.82 12.01 -9.48
CA GLU A 113 -6.13 13.05 -10.28
C GLU A 113 -4.66 12.70 -10.54
N GLN A 114 -4.01 12.01 -9.58
CA GLN A 114 -2.62 11.56 -9.71
C GLN A 114 -2.49 10.26 -10.52
N ASP A 115 -3.55 9.45 -10.58
CA ASP A 115 -3.59 8.15 -11.26
C ASP A 115 -4.87 8.01 -12.12
N PRO A 116 -5.03 8.82 -13.17
CA PRO A 116 -6.28 8.91 -13.94
C PRO A 116 -6.62 7.62 -14.70
N GLU A 117 -5.62 6.77 -14.98
CA GLU A 117 -5.79 5.47 -15.65
C GLU A 117 -6.32 4.38 -14.70
N ASN A 118 -6.40 4.66 -13.40
CA ASN A 118 -6.89 3.73 -12.41
C ASN A 118 -8.43 3.70 -12.39
N LEU A 119 -9.00 3.03 -13.39
CA LEU A 119 -10.45 2.87 -13.53
C LEU A 119 -11.10 2.21 -12.32
N TYR A 120 -10.34 1.41 -11.56
CA TYR A 120 -10.83 0.78 -10.34
C TYR A 120 -11.08 1.82 -9.23
N LEU A 121 -10.10 2.70 -8.98
CA LEU A 121 -10.28 3.81 -8.04
C LEU A 121 -11.40 4.75 -8.50
N ALA A 122 -11.44 5.10 -9.80
CA ALA A 122 -12.46 5.96 -10.35
C ALA A 122 -13.87 5.40 -10.15
N ALA A 123 -14.08 4.11 -10.41
CA ALA A 123 -15.37 3.45 -10.20
C ALA A 123 -15.82 3.50 -8.74
N HIS A 124 -14.93 3.21 -7.78
CA HIS A 124 -15.26 3.30 -6.35
C HIS A 124 -15.53 4.73 -5.91
N TYR A 125 -14.77 5.72 -6.41
CA TYR A 125 -15.00 7.12 -6.10
C TYR A 125 -16.40 7.58 -6.54
N LEU A 126 -16.79 7.25 -7.78
CA LEU A 126 -18.12 7.58 -8.30
C LEU A 126 -19.24 6.85 -7.53
N ASP A 127 -19.06 5.58 -7.18
CA ASP A 127 -20.01 4.82 -6.37
C ASP A 127 -20.23 5.48 -5.00
N GLN A 128 -19.15 5.92 -4.34
CA GLN A 128 -19.25 6.63 -3.05
C GLN A 128 -19.96 7.98 -3.20
N ARG A 129 -19.72 8.75 -4.27
CA ARG A 129 -20.46 9.99 -4.56
C ARG A 129 -21.96 9.73 -4.81
N ALA A 130 -22.28 8.66 -5.55
CA ALA A 130 -23.66 8.26 -5.84
C ALA A 130 -24.41 7.94 -4.54
N MET A 131 -23.78 7.16 -3.65
CA MET A 131 -24.34 6.80 -2.35
C MET A 131 -24.65 8.02 -1.47
N ARG A 132 -23.90 9.12 -1.64
CA ARG A 132 -24.10 10.39 -0.92
C ARG A 132 -25.13 11.31 -1.58
N GLY A 133 -25.67 10.94 -2.75
CA GLY A 133 -26.63 11.76 -3.49
C GLY A 133 -26.00 12.94 -4.23
N GLU A 134 -24.69 12.94 -4.45
CA GLU A 134 -24.04 13.91 -5.33
C GLU A 134 -24.35 13.56 -6.79
N ARG A 135 -24.75 14.56 -7.61
CA ARG A 135 -25.01 14.37 -9.04
C ARG A 135 -23.70 14.09 -9.79
N ILE A 136 -23.62 12.97 -10.50
CA ILE A 136 -22.44 12.48 -11.25
C ILE A 136 -22.50 12.88 -12.74
N GLU A 137 -23.44 13.74 -13.13
CA GLU A 137 -23.84 13.93 -14.53
C GLU A 137 -22.76 14.60 -15.42
N ASP A 138 -21.78 15.31 -14.84
CA ASP A 138 -20.89 16.20 -15.61
C ASP A 138 -19.55 15.57 -16.07
N GLU A 139 -19.19 14.36 -15.63
CA GLU A 139 -17.88 13.77 -15.91
C GLU A 139 -17.89 12.68 -17.01
N ALA A 140 -19.06 12.34 -17.56
CA ALA A 140 -19.22 11.35 -18.64
C ALA A 140 -18.83 11.87 -20.04
N HIS A 141 -17.94 12.85 -20.13
CA HIS A 141 -17.42 13.32 -21.42
C HIS A 141 -16.31 12.40 -21.93
N PHE A 142 -16.76 11.27 -22.50
CA PHE A 142 -15.96 10.44 -23.39
C PHE A 142 -15.51 11.31 -24.58
N HIS A 143 -14.21 11.55 -24.70
CA HIS A 143 -13.63 12.17 -25.89
C HIS A 143 -13.93 11.31 -27.12
N ARG A 144 -14.62 11.91 -28.10
CA ARG A 144 -14.91 11.33 -29.41
C ARG A 144 -13.85 11.75 -30.43
#